data_AF-A0A8K0AAA9-F1
#
_entry.id   AF-A0A8K0AAA9-F1
#
_cell.length_a   1.000
_cell.length_b   1.000
_cell.length_c   1.000
_cell.angle_alpha   90.00
_cell.angle_beta   90.00
_cell.angle_gamma   90.00
#
_symmetry.space_group_name_H-M   'P 1'
#
loop_
_entity.id
_entity.type
_entity.pdbx_description
1 polymer ?
#
loop_
_entity_poly.entity_id
_entity_poly.type
_entity_poly.pdbx_seq_one_letter_code
_entity_poly.pdbx_strand_id
1 'polypeptide(L)'
;MYNTMAPLSMTHHSVHIHGHAFQVVAMGYPSYDRTTGHFLQPNADIQCTNGLCTGATWRDGPPTLNLKNPPMKDTVLVPVNGYTVVRFRSDNPGHWLLHCHNDQHMNEGMALVLREAADRHPSPPEGFPRCGDFTWSSAEYQHALGGEGSQQIQTPGTDMKVTTLSIVAGVTVLAISVVVAAAVYCIMKKKGFRLHLSRNMKWEVPR
;
A
#
# COMPACT_ATOMS: atom_id res chain seq x y z
N MET A 1 -19.72 -11.49 -6.40
CA MET A 1 -19.62 -10.12 -6.94
C MET A 1 -19.76 -9.17 -5.77
N TYR A 2 -18.65 -8.80 -5.14
CA TYR A 2 -18.66 -7.79 -4.09
C TYR A 2 -18.83 -6.43 -4.75
N ASN A 3 -19.87 -5.72 -4.36
CA ASN A 3 -20.12 -4.34 -4.74
C ASN A 3 -19.10 -3.46 -4.00
N THR A 4 -17.88 -3.33 -4.52
CA THR A 4 -16.78 -2.51 -3.97
C THR A 4 -16.59 -1.21 -4.74
N MET A 5 -17.66 -0.62 -5.28
CA MET A 5 -17.68 0.85 -5.40
C MET A 5 -17.83 1.42 -3.99
N ALA A 6 -16.74 1.32 -3.22
CA ALA A 6 -16.60 2.10 -2.00
C ALA A 6 -16.91 3.56 -2.37
N PRO A 7 -17.68 4.29 -1.54
CA PRO A 7 -17.89 5.72 -1.78
C PRO A 7 -16.51 6.34 -1.87
N LEU A 8 -16.17 6.94 -3.03
CA LEU A 8 -14.91 7.60 -3.37
C LEU A 8 -13.93 7.56 -2.19
N SER A 9 -13.08 6.53 -2.16
CA SER A 9 -12.14 6.29 -1.06
C SER A 9 -11.51 7.62 -0.65
N MET A 10 -11.85 8.13 0.55
CA MET A 10 -11.35 9.41 1.07
C MET A 10 -9.89 9.27 1.50
N THR A 11 -9.04 8.80 0.58
CA THR A 11 -7.64 8.51 0.80
C THR A 11 -6.78 9.35 -0.11
N HIS A 12 -5.55 9.53 0.31
CA HIS A 12 -4.52 10.14 -0.50
C HIS A 12 -4.07 9.16 -1.59
N HIS A 13 -3.80 9.67 -2.78
CA HIS A 13 -3.33 8.85 -3.89
C HIS A 13 -1.87 9.16 -4.20
N SER A 14 -0.96 8.21 -4.00
CA SER A 14 0.39 8.31 -4.55
C SER A 14 0.29 8.14 -6.06
N VAL A 15 0.71 9.14 -6.84
CA VAL A 15 0.67 9.11 -8.31
C VAL A 15 2.09 9.07 -8.82
N HIS A 16 2.36 8.09 -9.69
CA HIS A 16 3.65 7.85 -10.31
C HIS A 16 3.55 7.97 -11.83
N ILE A 17 4.62 8.45 -12.49
CA ILE A 17 4.75 8.47 -13.96
C ILE A 17 6.00 7.71 -14.38
N HIS A 18 5.85 6.86 -15.39
CA HIS A 18 6.98 6.14 -15.99
C HIS A 18 7.76 7.05 -16.95
N GLY A 19 9.03 6.73 -17.19
CA GLY A 19 9.86 7.37 -18.21
C GLY A 19 10.29 8.82 -17.92
N HIS A 20 9.81 9.44 -16.84
CA HIS A 20 10.05 10.84 -16.51
C HIS A 20 10.23 11.06 -15.01
N ALA A 21 11.00 12.11 -14.69
CA ALA A 21 10.81 12.84 -13.45
C ALA A 21 10.05 14.15 -13.75
N PHE A 22 9.26 14.60 -12.80
CA PHE A 22 8.48 15.84 -12.87
C PHE A 22 8.80 16.77 -11.71
N GLN A 23 8.52 18.05 -11.93
CA GLN A 23 8.56 19.09 -10.91
C GLN A 23 7.18 19.23 -10.28
N VAL A 24 7.10 19.23 -8.95
CA VAL A 24 5.87 19.59 -8.24
C VAL A 24 5.84 21.10 -8.05
N VAL A 25 4.92 21.78 -8.74
CA VAL A 25 4.91 23.25 -8.83
C VAL A 25 3.81 23.92 -7.99
N ALA A 26 2.77 23.18 -7.62
CA ALA A 26 1.77 23.63 -6.64
C ALA A 26 1.05 22.43 -6.02
N MET A 27 0.54 22.60 -4.81
CA MET A 27 -0.31 21.62 -4.13
C MET A 27 -1.37 22.37 -3.33
N GLY A 28 -2.61 21.91 -3.41
CA GLY A 28 -3.70 22.38 -2.55
C GLY A 28 -4.13 21.26 -1.63
N TYR A 29 -4.24 21.59 -0.35
CA TYR A 29 -4.65 20.66 0.69
C TYR A 29 -6.06 21.01 1.18
N PRO A 30 -6.83 20.03 1.68
CA PRO A 30 -8.01 20.33 2.45
C PRO A 30 -7.64 20.90 3.81
N SER A 31 -8.65 21.34 4.56
CA SER A 31 -8.47 21.75 5.95
C SER A 31 -8.59 20.55 6.90
N TYR A 32 -7.72 20.52 7.90
CA TYR A 32 -7.70 19.50 8.94
C TYR A 32 -7.78 20.14 10.32
N ASP A 33 -8.39 19.43 11.27
CA ASP A 33 -8.24 19.71 12.68
C ASP A 33 -6.79 19.42 13.07
N ARG A 34 -6.09 20.43 13.60
CA ARG A 34 -4.66 20.32 13.95
C ARG A 34 -4.39 19.42 15.16
N THR A 35 -5.40 19.18 15.98
CA THR A 35 -5.29 18.35 17.19
C THR A 35 -5.63 16.91 16.88
N THR A 36 -6.73 16.69 16.17
CA THR A 36 -7.25 15.33 15.92
C THR A 36 -6.78 14.77 14.57
N GLY A 37 -6.33 15.62 13.65
CA GLY A 37 -5.99 15.23 12.27
C GLY A 37 -7.22 14.97 11.39
N HIS A 38 -8.44 15.18 11.92
CA HIS A 38 -9.65 14.91 11.17
C HIS A 38 -9.84 15.91 10.03
N PHE A 39 -10.28 15.38 8.89
CA PHE A 39 -10.72 16.19 7.77
C PHE A 39 -11.88 17.10 8.18
N LEU A 40 -11.79 18.38 7.85
CA LEU A 40 -12.84 19.36 8.13
C LEU A 40 -13.59 19.75 6.86
N GLN A 41 -12.88 20.27 5.87
CA GLN A 41 -13.47 20.74 4.62
C GLN A 41 -12.53 20.54 3.43
N PRO A 42 -13.07 20.34 2.21
CA PRO A 42 -12.29 20.28 0.97
C PRO A 42 -11.41 21.52 0.77
N ASN A 43 -10.40 21.40 -0.10
CA ASN A 43 -9.67 22.56 -0.58
C ASN A 43 -10.62 23.56 -1.26
N ALA A 44 -10.43 24.86 -1.00
CA ALA A 44 -11.32 25.90 -1.49
C ALA A 44 -11.12 26.25 -2.98
N ASP A 45 -9.95 25.93 -3.53
CA ASP A 45 -9.53 26.34 -4.88
C ASP A 45 -10.29 25.56 -5.97
N ILE A 46 -10.81 24.38 -5.64
CA ILE A 46 -11.57 23.51 -6.54
C ILE A 46 -13.07 23.63 -6.27
N GLN A 47 -13.85 23.73 -7.33
CA GLN A 47 -15.30 23.59 -7.32
C GLN A 47 -15.72 22.36 -8.15
N CYS A 48 -16.57 21.53 -7.56
CA CYS A 48 -17.09 20.32 -8.18
C CYS A 48 -18.44 20.60 -8.82
N THR A 49 -18.63 20.20 -10.09
CA THR A 49 -19.91 20.37 -10.80
C THR A 49 -20.95 19.28 -10.50
N ASN A 50 -20.53 18.20 -9.82
CA ASN A 50 -21.41 17.11 -9.40
C ASN A 50 -20.93 16.48 -8.08
N GLY A 51 -21.74 15.62 -7.47
CA GLY A 51 -21.44 14.97 -6.19
C GLY A 51 -20.28 13.98 -6.22
N LEU A 52 -19.83 13.54 -7.41
CA LEU A 52 -18.66 12.67 -7.59
C LEU A 52 -17.37 13.46 -7.88
N CYS A 53 -17.46 14.79 -8.00
CA CYS A 53 -16.40 15.69 -8.42
C CYS A 53 -15.66 15.30 -9.72
N THR A 54 -16.31 14.58 -10.64
CA THR A 54 -15.67 14.19 -11.92
C THR A 54 -15.49 15.36 -12.89
N GLY A 55 -16.21 16.46 -12.67
CA GLY A 55 -16.06 17.73 -13.40
C GLY A 55 -15.51 18.84 -12.50
N ALA A 56 -14.34 18.62 -11.90
CA ALA A 56 -13.64 19.59 -11.08
C ALA A 56 -13.13 20.78 -11.91
N THR A 57 -13.32 22.01 -11.43
CA THR A 57 -12.81 23.24 -12.05
C THR A 57 -12.21 24.15 -10.98
N TRP A 58 -11.36 25.09 -11.39
CA TRP A 58 -10.84 26.12 -10.49
C TRP A 58 -11.93 27.14 -10.15
N ARG A 59 -12.10 27.47 -8.87
CA ARG A 59 -13.07 28.48 -8.41
C ARG A 59 -12.67 29.89 -8.84
N ASP A 60 -11.45 30.29 -8.48
CA ASP A 60 -10.92 31.65 -8.67
C ASP A 60 -9.72 31.68 -9.64
N GLY A 61 -9.62 30.68 -10.51
CA GLY A 61 -8.50 30.46 -11.42
C GLY A 61 -7.42 29.53 -10.86
N PRO A 62 -6.40 29.19 -11.67
CA PRO A 62 -5.34 28.27 -11.26
C PRO A 62 -4.46 28.88 -10.16
N PRO A 63 -3.82 28.05 -9.31
CA PRO A 63 -2.96 28.52 -8.24
C PRO A 63 -1.68 29.17 -8.76
N THR A 64 -1.04 29.95 -7.90
CA THR A 64 0.32 30.44 -8.18
C THR A 64 1.31 29.27 -8.21
N LEU A 65 2.13 29.20 -9.25
CA LEU A 65 3.08 28.10 -9.47
C LEU A 65 4.48 28.46 -8.99
N ASN A 66 5.15 27.55 -8.27
CA ASN A 66 6.57 27.63 -8.00
C ASN A 66 7.39 27.20 -9.23
N LEU A 67 7.87 28.17 -9.99
CA LEU A 67 8.72 27.93 -11.17
C LEU A 67 10.22 28.07 -10.88
N LYS A 68 10.60 28.40 -9.64
CA LYS A 68 12.00 28.60 -9.24
C LYS A 68 12.49 27.41 -8.41
N ASN A 69 13.19 26.49 -9.08
CA ASN A 69 13.76 25.27 -8.46
C ASN A 69 12.74 24.44 -7.64
N PRO A 70 11.60 24.03 -8.22
CA PRO A 70 10.66 23.11 -7.58
C PRO A 70 11.28 21.72 -7.39
N PRO A 71 10.81 20.94 -6.40
CA PRO A 71 11.30 19.58 -6.16
C PRO A 71 11.02 18.67 -7.37
N MET A 72 12.05 17.94 -7.81
CA MET A 72 11.97 16.88 -8.82
C MET A 72 11.59 15.56 -8.16
N LYS A 73 10.60 14.85 -8.71
CA LYS A 73 10.09 13.56 -8.22
C LYS A 73 9.61 12.70 -9.38
N ASP A 74 9.53 11.39 -9.20
CA ASP A 74 8.79 10.47 -10.07
C ASP A 74 7.42 10.07 -9.50
N THR A 75 7.20 10.33 -8.21
CA THR A 75 6.01 9.95 -7.44
C THR A 75 5.65 11.07 -6.47
N VAL A 76 4.37 11.40 -6.39
CA VAL A 76 3.86 12.44 -5.46
C VAL A 76 2.53 12.03 -4.87
N LEU A 77 2.29 12.39 -3.62
CA LEU A 77 1.01 12.17 -2.95
C LEU A 77 0.03 13.28 -3.36
N VAL A 78 -1.08 12.90 -3.99
CA VAL A 78 -2.22 13.78 -4.26
C VAL A 78 -3.13 13.82 -3.02
N PRO A 79 -3.36 15.00 -2.41
CA PRO A 79 -4.20 15.11 -1.24
C PRO A 79 -5.65 14.71 -1.49
N VAL A 80 -6.29 14.00 -0.55
CA VAL A 80 -7.75 13.80 -0.58
C VAL A 80 -8.45 15.17 -0.61
N ASN A 81 -9.45 15.36 -1.46
CA ASN A 81 -10.15 16.63 -1.62
C ASN A 81 -9.21 17.84 -1.85
N GLY A 82 -8.05 17.60 -2.49
CA GLY A 82 -7.08 18.61 -2.85
C GLY A 82 -6.57 18.39 -4.27
N TYR A 83 -5.38 18.90 -4.56
CA TYR A 83 -4.76 18.73 -5.88
C TYR A 83 -3.23 18.77 -5.81
N THR A 84 -2.61 18.35 -6.90
CA THR A 84 -1.18 18.51 -7.14
C THR A 84 -0.97 18.93 -8.58
N VAL A 85 -0.22 20.00 -8.80
CA VAL A 85 0.16 20.48 -10.13
C VAL A 85 1.61 20.06 -10.36
N VAL A 86 1.81 19.29 -11.43
CA VAL A 86 3.14 18.85 -11.86
C VAL A 86 3.47 19.41 -13.23
N ARG A 87 4.76 19.56 -13.52
CA ARG A 87 5.26 19.78 -14.88
C ARG A 87 6.39 18.82 -15.18
N PHE A 88 6.40 18.26 -16.36
CA PHE A 88 7.50 17.45 -16.87
C PHE A 88 7.82 17.90 -18.30
N ARG A 89 8.97 17.49 -18.79
CA ARG A 89 9.36 17.71 -20.18
C ARG A 89 9.01 16.46 -20.96
N SER A 90 8.32 16.64 -22.08
CA SER A 90 8.03 15.56 -23.03
C SER A 90 9.23 15.40 -23.97
N ASP A 91 10.29 14.74 -23.49
CA ASP A 91 11.51 14.47 -24.26
C ASP A 91 11.88 12.98 -24.36
N ASN A 92 10.96 12.07 -24.00
CA ASN A 92 11.19 10.63 -24.03
C ASN A 92 10.08 9.91 -24.84
N PRO A 93 10.23 9.74 -26.17
CA PRO A 93 9.22 9.10 -27.02
C PRO A 93 8.85 7.69 -26.53
N GLY A 94 7.59 7.47 -26.17
CA GLY A 94 7.12 6.18 -25.70
C GLY A 94 5.64 6.15 -25.28
N HIS A 95 5.25 5.03 -24.66
CA HIS A 95 3.99 4.89 -23.93
C HIS A 95 4.32 4.79 -22.45
N TRP A 96 3.90 5.79 -21.67
CA TRP A 96 4.26 5.89 -20.25
C TRP A 96 3.04 5.76 -19.37
N LEU A 97 3.09 4.82 -18.43
CA LEU A 97 2.01 4.63 -17.47
C LEU A 97 2.07 5.77 -16.43
N LEU A 98 0.93 6.43 -16.22
CA LEU A 98 0.70 7.31 -15.09
C LEU A 98 -0.42 6.69 -14.26
N HIS A 99 -0.13 6.33 -13.02
CA HIS A 99 -1.07 5.54 -12.22
C HIS A 99 -0.95 5.83 -10.73
N CYS A 100 -1.96 5.40 -9.99
CA CYS A 100 -1.84 5.31 -8.54
C CYS A 100 -0.82 4.21 -8.20
N HIS A 101 0.17 4.52 -7.35
CA HIS A 101 1.17 3.57 -6.87
C HIS A 101 0.67 2.76 -5.64
N ASN A 102 -0.65 2.61 -5.55
CA ASN A 102 -1.31 1.62 -4.70
C ASN A 102 -1.85 0.54 -5.64
N ASP A 103 -1.34 -0.69 -5.47
CA ASP A 103 -1.64 -1.80 -6.37
C ASP A 103 -3.14 -2.07 -6.52
N GLN A 104 -3.92 -1.93 -5.44
CA GLN A 104 -5.37 -2.12 -5.50
C GLN A 104 -6.02 -1.06 -6.39
N HIS A 105 -5.71 0.22 -6.17
CA HIS A 105 -6.28 1.30 -6.98
C HIS A 105 -5.84 1.23 -8.45
N MET A 106 -4.58 0.85 -8.71
CA MET A 106 -4.08 0.61 -10.06
C MET A 106 -4.87 -0.51 -10.75
N ASN A 107 -5.02 -1.65 -10.08
CA ASN A 107 -5.74 -2.82 -10.61
C ASN A 107 -7.24 -2.55 -10.80
N GLU A 108 -7.82 -1.65 -10.01
CA GLU A 108 -9.19 -1.17 -10.15
C GLU A 108 -9.37 -0.12 -11.27
N GLY A 109 -8.28 0.29 -11.94
CA GLY A 109 -8.32 1.13 -13.13
C GLY A 109 -7.88 2.59 -12.94
N MET A 110 -7.32 2.96 -11.78
CA MET A 110 -6.75 4.31 -11.57
C MET A 110 -5.39 4.46 -12.26
N ALA A 111 -5.41 4.37 -13.59
CA ALA A 111 -4.25 4.44 -14.46
C ALA A 111 -4.62 5.11 -15.80
N LEU A 112 -3.63 5.74 -16.42
CA LEU A 112 -3.70 6.26 -17.77
C LEU A 112 -2.37 6.01 -18.48
N VAL A 113 -2.39 5.94 -19.81
CA VAL A 113 -1.18 5.81 -20.63
C VAL A 113 -0.97 7.10 -21.41
N LEU A 114 0.19 7.73 -21.22
CA LEU A 114 0.64 8.86 -21.99
C LEU A 114 1.34 8.37 -23.25
N ARG A 115 0.75 8.63 -24.41
CA ARG A 115 1.37 8.37 -25.72
C ARG A 115 2.14 9.62 -26.16
N GLU A 116 3.46 9.56 -26.00
CA GLU A 116 4.35 10.69 -26.20
C GLU A 116 5.13 10.61 -27.51
N ALA A 117 5.16 11.68 -28.30
CA ALA A 117 6.00 11.81 -29.50
C ALA A 117 5.98 10.56 -30.40
N ALA A 118 4.78 10.12 -30.76
CA ALA A 118 4.56 8.82 -31.39
C ALA A 118 5.22 8.65 -32.76
N ASP A 119 5.46 9.74 -33.46
CA ASP A 119 6.23 9.81 -34.70
C ASP A 119 7.72 9.49 -34.49
N ARG A 120 8.22 9.58 -33.25
CA ARG A 120 9.60 9.31 -32.85
C ARG A 120 9.75 8.05 -31.99
N HIS A 121 8.72 7.21 -31.90
CA HIS A 121 8.82 5.94 -31.18
C HIS A 121 9.88 5.05 -31.83
N PRO A 122 10.84 4.49 -31.05
CA PRO A 122 11.76 3.51 -31.61
C PRO A 122 10.98 2.27 -32.04
N SER A 123 11.45 1.62 -33.10
CA SER A 123 10.95 0.28 -33.43
C SER A 123 11.29 -0.68 -32.29
N PRO A 124 10.40 -1.62 -31.95
CA PRO A 124 10.72 -2.67 -30.99
C PRO A 124 12.04 -3.38 -31.38
N PRO A 125 12.89 -3.76 -30.42
CA PRO A 125 14.11 -4.51 -30.70
C PRO A 125 13.86 -5.77 -31.53
N GLU A 126 14.85 -6.20 -32.31
CA GLU A 126 14.77 -7.46 -33.05
C GLU A 126 14.48 -8.64 -32.10
N GLY A 127 13.54 -9.50 -32.47
CA GLY A 127 13.11 -10.62 -31.61
C GLY A 127 12.24 -10.23 -30.41
N PHE A 128 11.86 -8.96 -30.24
CA PHE A 128 10.95 -8.56 -29.17
C PHE A 128 9.60 -9.29 -29.33
N PRO A 129 9.08 -9.94 -28.26
CA PRO A 129 7.83 -10.68 -28.33
C PRO A 129 6.69 -9.80 -28.82
N ARG A 130 5.95 -10.29 -29.82
CA ARG A 130 4.75 -9.61 -30.29
C ARG A 130 3.56 -10.18 -29.55
N CYS A 131 2.65 -9.31 -29.11
CA CYS A 131 1.34 -9.74 -28.70
C CYS A 131 0.62 -10.31 -29.93
N GLY A 132 0.17 -11.56 -29.84
CA GLY A 132 -0.84 -12.15 -30.73
C GLY A 132 -2.05 -12.55 -29.89
N ASP A 133 -3.08 -13.08 -30.53
CA ASP A 133 -4.12 -13.78 -29.79
C ASP A 133 -3.46 -14.93 -29.00
N PHE A 134 -3.70 -15.01 -27.70
CA PHE A 134 -3.29 -16.16 -26.91
C PHE A 134 -4.21 -17.35 -27.24
N THR A 135 -4.01 -17.97 -28.40
CA THR A 135 -4.70 -19.19 -28.79
C THR A 135 -4.02 -20.39 -28.15
N TRP A 136 -3.98 -20.43 -26.82
CA TRP A 136 -3.53 -21.64 -26.14
C TRP A 136 -4.65 -22.66 -26.17
N SER A 137 -4.35 -23.84 -26.69
CA SER A 137 -5.14 -25.02 -26.39
C SER A 137 -5.11 -25.28 -24.88
N SER A 138 -6.14 -25.93 -24.35
CA SER A 138 -6.16 -26.33 -22.94
C SER A 138 -4.93 -27.15 -22.54
N ALA A 139 -4.35 -27.92 -23.47
CA ALA A 139 -3.13 -28.68 -23.23
C ALA A 139 -1.89 -27.78 -23.08
N GLU A 140 -1.74 -26.74 -23.90
CA GLU A 140 -0.63 -25.78 -23.80
C GLU A 140 -0.72 -24.94 -22.52
N TYR A 141 -1.93 -24.54 -22.14
CA TYR A 141 -2.16 -23.85 -20.85
C TYR A 141 -1.80 -24.74 -19.67
N GLN A 142 -2.23 -26.00 -19.66
CA GLN A 142 -1.89 -26.94 -18.57
C GLN A 142 -0.39 -27.28 -18.56
N HIS A 143 0.26 -27.35 -19.73
CA HIS A 143 1.72 -27.52 -19.81
C HIS A 143 2.48 -26.30 -19.29
N ALA A 144 2.04 -25.08 -19.58
CA ALA A 144 2.63 -23.85 -19.05
C ALA A 144 2.49 -23.74 -17.52
N LEU A 145 1.37 -24.21 -16.95
CA LEU A 145 1.18 -24.33 -15.50
C LEU A 145 2.00 -25.48 -14.88
N GLY A 146 2.28 -26.52 -15.66
CA GLY A 146 3.06 -27.69 -15.23
C GLY A 146 4.58 -27.53 -15.40
N GLY A 147 5.03 -26.53 -16.15
CA GLY A 147 6.44 -26.20 -16.31
C GLY A 147 7.03 -25.68 -14.99
N GLU A 148 8.23 -26.14 -14.65
CA GLU A 148 8.94 -25.92 -13.39
C GLU A 148 9.23 -24.44 -13.01
N GLY A 149 8.72 -23.47 -13.77
CA GLY A 149 8.80 -22.03 -13.52
C GLY A 149 7.69 -21.47 -12.60
N SER A 150 6.59 -22.20 -12.39
CA SER A 150 5.70 -21.96 -11.26
C SER A 150 5.88 -23.06 -10.21
N GLN A 151 7.09 -23.17 -9.66
CA GLN A 151 7.15 -23.54 -8.25
C GLN A 151 6.24 -22.52 -7.56
N GLN A 152 5.05 -22.98 -7.18
CA GLN A 152 4.24 -22.35 -6.17
C GLN A 152 5.25 -21.88 -5.12
N ILE A 153 5.39 -20.57 -4.94
CA ILE A 153 5.79 -20.08 -3.64
C ILE A 153 4.61 -20.53 -2.77
N GLN A 154 4.69 -21.78 -2.31
CA GLN A 154 4.14 -22.15 -1.04
C GLN A 154 4.82 -21.17 -0.09
N THR A 155 4.22 -19.99 0.07
CA THR A 155 4.27 -19.34 1.36
C THR A 155 4.00 -20.48 2.33
N PRO A 156 4.90 -20.78 3.27
CA PRO A 156 4.67 -21.87 4.20
C PRO A 156 3.41 -21.54 4.98
N GLY A 157 2.27 -21.92 4.41
CA GLY A 157 0.99 -21.98 5.07
C GLY A 157 1.20 -23.09 6.04
N THR A 158 1.53 -22.71 7.27
CA THR A 158 1.68 -23.62 8.39
C THR A 158 0.54 -24.61 8.31
N ASP A 159 0.85 -25.88 8.08
CA ASP A 159 -0.14 -26.95 8.02
C ASP A 159 -1.06 -26.78 9.23
N MET A 160 -2.36 -26.57 8.98
CA MET A 160 -3.34 -26.29 10.01
C MET A 160 -3.35 -27.37 11.10
N LYS A 161 -2.90 -28.58 10.77
CA LYS A 161 -2.68 -29.67 11.74
C LYS A 161 -1.50 -29.38 12.68
N VAL A 162 -0.39 -28.86 12.17
CA VAL A 162 0.79 -28.48 12.97
C VAL A 162 0.46 -27.30 13.89
N THR A 163 -0.24 -26.28 13.39
CA THR A 163 -0.65 -25.13 14.22
C THR A 163 -1.61 -25.56 15.33
N THR A 164 -2.56 -26.44 15.02
CA THR A 164 -3.50 -26.98 16.03
C THR A 164 -2.76 -27.84 17.07
N LEU A 165 -1.82 -28.69 16.64
CA LEU A 165 -1.00 -29.51 17.55
C LEU A 165 -0.13 -28.66 18.48
N SER A 166 0.51 -27.60 17.97
CA SER A 166 1.33 -26.69 18.79
C SER A 166 0.51 -25.91 19.82
N ILE A 167 -0.70 -25.46 19.46
CA ILE A 167 -1.59 -24.77 20.39
C ILE A 167 -2.06 -25.72 21.49
N VAL A 168 -2.50 -26.93 21.13
CA VAL A 168 -2.97 -27.93 22.11
C VAL A 168 -1.83 -28.37 23.04
N ALA A 169 -0.63 -28.58 22.51
CA ALA A 169 0.56 -28.87 23.32
C ALA A 169 0.93 -27.70 24.25
N GLY A 170 0.87 -26.45 23.77
CA GLY A 170 1.14 -25.27 24.58
C GLY A 170 0.15 -25.09 25.74
N VAL A 171 -1.15 -25.25 25.46
CA VAL A 171 -2.21 -25.11 26.48
C VAL A 171 -2.12 -26.22 27.53
N THR A 172 -1.82 -27.46 27.12
CA THR A 172 -1.68 -28.58 28.06
C THR A 172 -0.46 -28.43 28.95
N VAL A 173 0.69 -28.02 28.42
CA VAL A 173 1.90 -27.74 29.22
C VAL A 173 1.64 -26.60 30.22
N LEU A 174 0.97 -25.53 29.81
CA LEU A 174 0.62 -24.43 30.70
C LEU A 174 -0.28 -24.90 31.84
N ALA A 175 -1.33 -25.66 31.53
CA ALA A 175 -2.25 -26.20 32.53
C ALA A 175 -1.52 -27.10 33.54
N ILE A 176 -0.63 -27.99 33.09
CA ILE A 176 0.18 -28.85 33.97
C ILE A 176 1.09 -28.00 34.85
N SER A 177 1.76 -26.99 34.29
CA SER A 177 2.68 -26.13 35.06
C SER A 177 1.97 -25.35 36.18
N VAL A 178 0.74 -24.87 35.94
CA VAL A 178 -0.08 -24.18 36.94
C VAL A 178 -0.50 -25.16 38.05
N VAL A 179 -0.92 -26.38 37.69
CA VAL A 179 -1.31 -27.41 38.67
C VAL A 179 -0.10 -27.82 39.53
N VAL A 180 1.06 -28.02 38.92
CA VAL A 180 2.30 -28.33 39.64
C VAL A 180 2.70 -27.18 40.55
N ALA A 181 2.67 -25.93 40.07
CA ALA A 181 2.98 -24.76 40.88
C ALA A 181 2.01 -24.61 42.06
N ALA A 182 0.71 -24.84 41.85
CA ALA A 182 -0.30 -24.82 42.91
C ALA A 182 -0.08 -25.96 43.93
N ALA A 183 0.27 -27.16 43.47
CA ALA A 183 0.57 -28.30 44.34
C ALA A 183 1.84 -28.03 45.18
N VAL A 184 2.91 -27.55 44.53
CA VAL A 184 4.16 -27.15 45.20
C VAL A 184 3.88 -26.05 46.22
N TYR A 185 3.12 -25.01 45.85
CA TYR A 185 2.71 -23.94 46.77
C TYR A 185 1.93 -24.47 47.97
N CYS A 186 0.96 -25.37 47.75
CA CYS A 186 0.20 -26.02 48.82
C CYS A 186 1.08 -26.86 49.74
N ILE A 187 2.05 -27.60 49.19
CA ILE A 187 3.01 -28.41 49.97
C ILE A 187 3.92 -27.50 50.78
N MET A 188 4.48 -26.44 50.17
CA MET A 188 5.33 -25.45 50.86
C MET A 188 4.57 -24.75 51.98
N LYS A 189 3.30 -24.38 51.75
CA LYS A 189 2.42 -23.77 52.76
C LYS A 189 2.12 -24.73 53.92
N LYS A 190 1.82 -26.01 53.65
CA LYS A 190 1.63 -27.04 54.70
C LYS A 190 2.88 -27.28 55.53
N LYS A 191 4.07 -27.18 54.92
CA LYS A 191 5.37 -27.32 55.61
C LYS A 191 5.86 -26.02 56.28
N GLY A 192 5.06 -24.96 56.29
CA GLY A 192 5.38 -23.70 56.99
C GLY A 192 6.39 -22.78 56.29
N PHE A 193 6.74 -23.05 55.03
CA PHE A 193 7.64 -22.18 54.27
C PHE A 193 6.94 -20.89 53.84
N ARG A 194 7.54 -19.72 54.14
CA ARG A 194 7.09 -18.41 53.63
C ARG A 194 7.95 -17.99 52.44
N LEU A 195 7.32 -17.69 51.30
CA LEU A 195 7.98 -17.10 50.13
C LEU A 195 8.32 -15.62 50.43
N HIS A 196 9.61 -15.27 50.43
CA HIS A 196 10.06 -13.89 50.58
C HIS A 196 10.41 -13.32 49.20
N LEU A 197 9.54 -12.47 48.65
CA LEU A 197 9.80 -11.73 47.42
C LEU A 197 10.72 -10.54 47.72
N SER A 198 11.97 -10.63 47.29
CA SER A 198 12.93 -9.51 47.35
C SER A 198 12.53 -8.44 46.32
N ARG A 199 12.03 -7.29 46.79
CA ARG A 199 11.81 -6.09 45.98
C ARG A 199 13.12 -5.32 45.85
N ASN A 200 14.00 -5.70 44.93
CA ASN A 200 15.12 -4.85 44.52
C ASN A 200 15.40 -5.04 43.03
N MET A 201 14.78 -4.20 42.20
CA MET A 201 15.16 -4.03 40.80
C MET A 201 15.14 -2.54 40.51
N LYS A 202 16.31 -1.90 40.62
CA LYS A 202 16.54 -0.52 40.17
C LYS A 202 16.95 -0.57 38.71
N TRP A 203 16.32 0.26 37.88
CA TRP A 203 16.66 0.46 36.49
C TRP A 203 17.48 1.74 36.37
N GLU A 204 18.75 1.65 35.98
CA GLU A 204 19.55 2.81 35.57
C GLU A 204 19.51 2.91 34.03
N VAL A 205 19.26 4.11 33.53
CA VAL A 205 19.27 4.45 32.11
C VAL A 205 20.64 5.07 31.79
N PRO A 206 21.41 4.54 30.83
CA PRO A 206 22.70 5.14 30.46
C PRO A 206 22.51 6.53 29.85
N ARG A 207 23.39 7.48 30.22
CA ARG A 207 23.58 8.74 29.49
C ARG A 207 24.58 8.56 28.37
#